data_AF-A6EE08-F1
#
_entry.id   AF-A6EE08-F1
#
_cell.length_a   1.000
_cell.length_b   1.000
_cell.length_c   1.000
_cell.angle_alpha   90.00
_cell.angle_beta   90.00
_cell.angle_gamma   90.00
#
_symmetry.space_group_name_H-M   'P 1'
#
loop_
_entity.id
_entity.type
_entity.pdbx_description
1 polymer ?
#
loop_
_entity_poly.entity_id
_entity_poly.type
_entity_poly.pdbx_seq_one_letter_code
_entity_poly.pdbx_strand_id
1 'polypeptide(L)'
;MGRQKYYDTAPKQERAVLVGVIRPGETQEETKEYLDELAFLVDTAGGAVEKVFTQKMLKPDRATFVGTGKLEEIQAYVKSEEIDMVVFDDELSPSQLRNIERELQVKILDRSNLILDIFAGRAQTAQAKTQVELAQLQYLLPRLTRLWTHLERQKGGIGMRGPGETQIESDRRMILEKISLLKERLKLIDKQNETQRKNRGQLIRVALVGYTNVGKSTIMNMLSKSEVFAENKLFATLDTTVRKVVIENLPFLLSDTVGFIRKLPHHLVECFKSTLDEVREADILIHVVDVSHPNFE
;
A
#
# COMPACT_ATOMS: atom_id res chain seq x y z
N MET A 1 -49.31 10.90 -7.86
CA MET A 1 -47.93 10.98 -8.40
C MET A 1 -46.98 10.43 -7.33
N GLY A 2 -46.45 9.23 -7.53
CA GLY A 2 -45.50 8.62 -6.59
C GLY A 2 -44.15 9.32 -6.68
N ARG A 3 -43.61 9.78 -5.54
CA ARG A 3 -42.24 10.29 -5.45
C ARG A 3 -41.28 9.16 -5.78
N GLN A 4 -40.63 9.25 -6.94
CA GLN A 4 -39.55 8.36 -7.35
C GLN A 4 -38.38 8.59 -6.38
N LYS A 5 -38.05 7.58 -5.56
CA LYS A 5 -36.85 7.59 -4.72
C LYS A 5 -35.65 7.45 -5.65
N TYR A 6 -34.91 8.52 -5.85
CA TYR A 6 -33.59 8.46 -6.48
C TYR A 6 -32.65 7.80 -5.48
N TYR A 7 -32.08 6.66 -5.88
CA TYR A 7 -30.97 6.04 -5.16
C TYR A 7 -29.70 6.68 -5.69
N ASP A 8 -28.94 7.32 -4.81
CA ASP A 8 -27.62 7.84 -5.15
C ASP A 8 -26.68 6.64 -5.36
N THR A 9 -26.24 6.43 -6.61
CA THR A 9 -25.30 5.38 -7.00
C THR A 9 -23.85 5.86 -6.96
N ALA A 10 -23.58 7.08 -6.50
CA ALA A 10 -22.22 7.53 -6.28
C ALA A 10 -21.58 6.67 -5.17
N PRO A 11 -20.35 6.17 -5.37
CA PRO A 11 -19.63 5.49 -4.29
C PRO A 11 -19.44 6.49 -3.16
N LYS A 12 -20.11 6.24 -2.03
CA LYS A 12 -19.94 7.05 -0.82
C LYS A 12 -18.49 6.88 -0.36
N GLN A 13 -17.74 7.98 -0.24
CA GLN A 13 -16.38 7.92 0.29
C GLN A 13 -16.41 7.34 1.70
N GLU A 14 -15.59 6.31 1.94
CA GLU A 14 -15.44 5.71 3.27
C GLU A 14 -14.84 6.77 4.21
N ARG A 15 -15.52 7.08 5.31
CA ARG A 15 -15.03 8.06 6.29
C ARG A 15 -14.02 7.39 7.20
N ALA A 16 -12.86 8.02 7.32
CA ALA A 16 -11.68 7.45 7.96
C ALA A 16 -11.20 8.30 9.13
N VAL A 17 -10.71 7.61 10.16
CA VAL A 17 -9.97 8.21 11.26
C VAL A 17 -8.54 7.71 11.23
N LEU A 18 -7.57 8.61 11.36
CA LEU A 18 -6.15 8.27 11.42
C LEU A 18 -5.68 8.13 12.87
N VAL A 19 -4.80 7.16 13.12
CA VAL A 19 -4.21 6.93 14.44
C VAL A 19 -2.70 6.80 14.33
N GLY A 20 -1.98 7.67 15.04
CA GLY A 20 -0.52 7.67 15.13
C GLY A 20 0.00 7.59 16.56
N VAL A 21 1.15 6.96 16.76
CA VAL A 21 1.86 6.94 18.06
C VAL A 21 3.17 7.70 17.90
N ILE A 22 3.40 8.67 18.79
CA ILE A 22 4.65 9.44 18.83
C ILE A 22 5.61 8.74 19.79
N ARG A 23 6.72 8.21 19.27
CA ARG A 23 7.72 7.47 20.03
C ARG A 23 8.83 8.38 20.57
N PRO A 24 9.63 7.93 21.55
CA PRO A 24 10.80 8.68 22.00
C PRO A 24 11.80 8.86 20.87
N GLY A 25 12.15 10.10 20.56
CA GLY A 25 13.06 10.46 19.47
C GLY A 25 12.36 10.94 18.20
N GLU A 26 11.04 10.77 18.08
CA GLU A 26 10.25 11.38 17.00
C GLU A 26 9.73 12.74 17.45
N THR A 27 9.92 13.75 16.61
CA THR A 27 9.34 15.07 16.81
C THR A 27 7.84 15.06 16.49
N GLN A 28 7.11 16.02 17.06
CA GLN A 28 5.70 16.20 16.70
C GLN A 28 5.52 16.60 15.23
N GLU A 29 6.48 17.31 14.66
CA GLU A 29 6.49 17.73 13.26
C GLU A 29 6.67 16.52 12.34
N GLU A 30 7.64 15.64 12.59
CA GLU A 30 7.82 14.40 11.81
C GLU A 30 6.58 13.50 11.85
N THR A 31 5.96 13.35 13.02
CA THR A 31 4.73 12.54 13.14
C THR A 31 3.58 13.16 12.36
N LYS A 32 3.48 14.50 12.37
CA LYS A 32 2.49 15.21 11.58
C LYS A 32 2.72 14.97 10.09
N GLU A 33 3.94 15.06 9.61
CA GLU A 33 4.27 14.75 8.21
C GLU A 33 3.86 13.32 7.82
N TYR A 34 4.13 12.33 8.67
CA TYR A 34 3.72 10.95 8.40
C TYR A 34 2.20 10.78 8.33
N LEU A 35 1.47 11.51 9.17
CA LEU A 35 0.00 11.49 9.20
C LEU A 35 -0.62 12.28 8.04
N ASP A 36 0.02 13.37 7.60
CA ASP A 36 -0.37 14.12 6.40
C ASP A 36 -0.16 13.25 5.15
N GLU A 37 0.95 12.51 5.07
CA GLU A 37 1.21 11.51 4.01
C GLU A 37 0.20 10.35 4.08
N LEU A 38 -0.13 9.86 5.28
CA LEU A 38 -1.15 8.83 5.48
C LEU A 38 -2.55 9.33 5.08
N ALA A 39 -2.88 10.58 5.36
CA ALA A 39 -4.14 11.18 4.93
C ALA A 39 -4.25 11.20 3.41
N PHE A 40 -3.15 11.53 2.73
CA PHE A 40 -3.09 11.53 1.29
C PHE A 40 -3.15 10.10 0.71
N LEU A 41 -2.63 9.08 1.41
CA LEU A 41 -2.84 7.67 1.04
C LEU A 41 -4.32 7.30 1.12
N VAL A 42 -5.01 7.71 2.19
CA VAL A 42 -6.45 7.44 2.37
C VAL A 42 -7.27 8.10 1.26
N ASP A 43 -6.98 9.37 0.94
CA ASP A 43 -7.63 10.07 -0.17
C ASP A 43 -7.37 9.38 -1.52
N THR A 44 -6.12 8.92 -1.74
CA THR A 44 -5.75 8.15 -2.93
C THR A 44 -6.51 6.83 -3.04
N ALA A 45 -6.83 6.18 -1.92
CA ALA A 45 -7.64 4.96 -1.85
C ALA A 45 -9.16 5.24 -1.96
N GLY A 46 -9.58 6.51 -1.99
CA GLY A 46 -10.98 6.92 -2.10
C GLY A 46 -11.70 7.11 -0.76
N GLY A 47 -10.97 7.18 0.36
CA GLY A 47 -11.51 7.52 1.68
C GLY A 47 -11.38 9.00 2.01
N ALA A 48 -12.17 9.48 2.97
CA ALA A 48 -12.13 10.86 3.46
C ALA A 48 -11.69 10.88 4.94
N VAL A 49 -10.61 11.60 5.24
CA VAL A 49 -10.12 11.72 6.62
C VAL A 49 -10.89 12.77 7.39
N GLU A 50 -11.56 12.36 8.46
CA GLU A 50 -12.37 13.23 9.32
C GLU A 50 -11.59 13.73 10.54
N LYS A 51 -10.75 12.86 11.11
CA LYS A 51 -10.02 13.17 12.35
C LYS A 51 -8.73 12.38 12.45
N VAL A 52 -7.78 12.97 13.14
CA VAL A 52 -6.48 12.39 13.46
C VAL A 52 -6.33 12.30 14.97
N PHE A 53 -6.05 11.11 15.48
CA PHE A 53 -5.70 10.87 16.88
C PHE A 53 -4.22 10.56 16.99
N THR A 54 -3.56 11.21 17.94
CA THR A 54 -2.18 10.89 18.29
C THR A 54 -2.05 10.58 19.77
N GLN A 55 -1.11 9.69 20.10
CA GLN A 55 -0.76 9.39 21.48
C GLN A 55 0.76 9.32 21.65
N LYS A 56 1.30 10.07 22.63
CA LYS A 56 2.70 9.96 23.03
C LYS A 56 2.87 8.72 23.90
N MET A 57 3.73 7.79 23.50
CA MET A 57 4.00 6.56 24.26
C MET A 57 5.46 6.12 24.05
N LEU A 58 6.06 5.50 25.08
CA LEU A 58 7.42 4.95 24.96
C LEU A 58 7.48 3.80 23.94
N LYS A 59 6.46 2.96 23.94
CA LYS A 59 6.27 1.84 23.01
C LYS A 59 4.77 1.67 22.76
N PRO A 60 4.36 1.27 21.54
CA PRO A 60 2.97 0.91 21.27
C PRO A 60 2.48 -0.20 22.20
N ASP A 61 1.22 -0.14 22.58
CA ASP A 61 0.60 -1.17 23.41
C ASP A 61 0.54 -2.51 22.66
N ARG A 62 0.89 -3.62 23.32
CA ARG A 62 0.96 -4.93 22.69
C ARG A 62 -0.42 -5.49 22.30
N ALA A 63 -1.47 -5.09 23.02
CA ALA A 63 -2.82 -5.55 22.80
C ALA A 63 -3.55 -4.68 21.79
N THR A 64 -3.40 -3.36 21.82
CA THR A 64 -4.27 -2.44 21.06
C THR A 64 -3.53 -1.32 20.33
N PHE A 65 -2.19 -1.34 20.31
CA PHE A 65 -1.31 -0.33 19.71
C PHE A 65 -1.34 1.04 20.42
N VAL A 66 -2.52 1.56 20.73
CA VAL A 66 -2.78 2.70 21.61
C VAL A 66 -3.20 2.24 23.00
N GLY A 67 -3.13 3.14 23.99
CA GLY A 67 -3.62 2.84 25.34
C GLY A 67 -5.15 2.72 25.40
N THR A 68 -5.66 1.98 26.39
CA THR A 68 -7.10 1.70 26.57
C THR A 68 -7.98 2.96 26.58
N GLY A 69 -7.60 3.99 27.34
CA GLY A 69 -8.39 5.23 27.39
C GLY A 69 -8.43 5.98 26.05
N LYS A 70 -7.37 5.89 25.24
CA LYS A 70 -7.36 6.48 23.88
C LYS A 70 -8.23 5.66 22.93
N LEU A 71 -8.25 4.35 23.10
CA LEU A 71 -9.08 3.46 22.31
C LEU A 71 -10.57 3.68 22.60
N GLU A 72 -10.95 3.88 23.85
CA GLU A 72 -12.31 4.26 24.26
C GLU A 72 -12.72 5.61 23.64
N GLU A 73 -11.81 6.59 23.62
CA GLU A 73 -12.03 7.89 22.96
C GLU A 73 -12.26 7.73 21.45
N ILE A 74 -11.44 6.91 20.79
CA ILE A 74 -11.60 6.60 19.35
C ILE A 74 -12.94 5.88 19.13
N GLN A 75 -13.28 4.90 19.98
CA GLN A 75 -14.54 4.16 19.88
C GLN A 75 -15.76 5.06 20.03
N ALA A 76 -15.73 6.00 20.98
CA ALA A 76 -16.80 6.96 21.18
C ALA A 76 -16.99 7.85 19.94
N TYR A 77 -15.89 8.33 19.36
CA TYR A 77 -15.92 9.15 18.15
C TYR A 77 -16.40 8.36 16.92
N VAL A 78 -15.91 7.13 16.73
CA VAL A 78 -16.32 6.24 15.62
C VAL A 78 -17.82 5.98 15.67
N LYS A 79 -18.39 5.78 16.86
CA LYS A 79 -19.84 5.58 17.04
C LYS A 79 -20.66 6.85 16.87
N SER A 80 -20.18 7.98 17.39
CA SER A 80 -20.92 9.24 17.32
C SER A 80 -20.98 9.80 15.90
N GLU A 81 -19.87 9.68 15.18
CA GLU A 81 -19.73 10.23 13.83
C GLU A 81 -19.98 9.18 12.74
N GLU A 82 -20.35 7.93 13.07
CA GLU A 82 -20.56 6.86 12.09
C GLU A 82 -19.38 6.71 11.11
N ILE A 83 -18.17 6.56 11.65
CA ILE A 83 -16.94 6.38 10.88
C ILE A 83 -16.88 4.95 10.33
N ASP A 84 -16.53 4.81 9.04
CA ASP A 84 -16.49 3.52 8.34
C ASP A 84 -15.19 2.74 8.61
N MET A 85 -14.08 3.46 8.78
CA MET A 85 -12.76 2.85 8.93
C MET A 85 -11.80 3.60 9.86
N VAL A 86 -10.86 2.86 10.45
CA VAL A 86 -9.75 3.42 11.23
C VAL A 86 -8.43 2.95 10.65
N VAL A 87 -7.53 3.90 10.37
CA VAL A 87 -6.25 3.68 9.71
C VAL A 87 -5.11 3.99 10.67
N PHE A 88 -4.23 3.03 10.87
CA PHE A 88 -3.05 3.15 11.72
C PHE A 88 -1.80 3.43 10.89
N ASP A 89 -0.97 4.39 11.32
CA ASP A 89 0.25 4.79 10.60
C ASP A 89 1.35 3.70 10.59
N ASP A 90 1.37 2.82 11.58
CA ASP A 90 2.33 1.72 11.66
C ASP A 90 1.67 0.36 11.44
N GLU A 91 2.48 -0.61 11.00
CA GLU A 91 2.03 -1.99 10.84
C GLU A 91 1.56 -2.58 12.18
N LEU A 92 0.31 -3.05 12.21
CA LEU A 92 -0.27 -3.67 13.38
C LEU A 92 0.10 -5.14 13.43
N SER A 93 0.42 -5.70 14.59
CA SER A 93 0.53 -7.15 14.75
C SER A 93 -0.84 -7.84 14.56
N PRO A 94 -0.89 -9.13 14.19
CA PRO A 94 -2.15 -9.88 14.08
C PRO A 94 -2.98 -9.87 15.37
N SER A 95 -2.35 -9.79 16.55
CA SER A 95 -3.06 -9.64 17.82
C SER A 95 -3.69 -8.27 18.00
N GLN A 96 -2.96 -7.21 17.66
CA GLN A 96 -3.47 -5.85 17.75
C GLN A 96 -4.68 -5.66 16.83
N LEU A 97 -4.55 -6.05 15.56
CA LEU A 97 -5.61 -5.89 14.58
C LEU A 97 -6.93 -6.52 15.06
N ARG A 98 -6.90 -7.76 15.56
CA ARG A 98 -8.10 -8.43 16.08
C ARG A 98 -8.69 -7.80 17.33
N ASN A 99 -7.87 -7.35 18.26
CA ASN A 99 -8.36 -6.74 19.49
C ASN A 99 -9.04 -5.40 19.17
N ILE A 100 -8.40 -4.59 18.34
CA ILE A 100 -8.93 -3.31 17.87
C ILE A 100 -10.22 -3.53 17.08
N GLU A 101 -10.25 -4.49 16.15
CA GLU A 101 -11.45 -4.82 15.35
C GLU A 101 -12.62 -5.28 16.24
N ARG A 102 -12.34 -6.07 17.28
CA ARG A 102 -13.36 -6.49 18.26
C ARG A 102 -13.94 -5.32 19.04
N GLU A 103 -13.11 -4.34 19.40
CA GLU A 103 -13.53 -3.21 20.21
C GLU A 103 -14.20 -2.11 19.38
N LEU A 104 -13.64 -1.76 18.23
CA LEU A 104 -14.15 -0.68 17.38
C LEU A 104 -15.28 -1.12 16.46
N GLN A 105 -15.37 -2.40 16.11
CA GLN A 105 -16.42 -2.97 15.23
C GLN A 105 -16.52 -2.31 13.84
N VAL A 106 -15.42 -1.73 13.37
CA VAL A 106 -15.30 -1.09 12.05
C VAL A 106 -14.07 -1.62 11.32
N LYS A 107 -13.94 -1.31 10.03
CA LYS A 107 -12.82 -1.75 9.20
C LYS A 107 -11.51 -1.15 9.73
N ILE A 108 -10.55 -1.99 10.07
CA ILE A 108 -9.22 -1.56 10.54
C ILE A 108 -8.20 -1.79 9.44
N LEU A 109 -7.51 -0.72 9.03
CA LEU A 109 -6.36 -0.80 8.12
C LEU A 109 -5.11 -0.31 8.83
N ASP A 110 -3.97 -0.85 8.43
CA ASP A 110 -2.67 -0.25 8.70
C ASP A 110 -2.09 0.33 7.40
N ARG A 111 -1.03 1.12 7.53
CA ARG A 111 -0.31 1.74 6.41
C ARG A 111 0.11 0.71 5.35
N SER A 112 0.57 -0.47 5.77
CA SER A 112 1.00 -1.53 4.85
C SER A 112 -0.16 -2.02 3.98
N ASN A 113 -1.31 -2.31 4.59
CA ASN A 113 -2.49 -2.79 3.88
C ASN A 113 -3.07 -1.70 2.96
N LEU A 114 -3.11 -0.45 3.43
CA LEU A 114 -3.57 0.68 2.63
C LEU A 114 -2.72 0.87 1.36
N ILE A 115 -1.40 0.77 1.48
CA ILE A 115 -0.49 0.83 0.33
C ILE A 115 -0.75 -0.33 -0.65
N LEU A 116 -0.93 -1.55 -0.13
CA LEU A 116 -1.25 -2.72 -0.96
C LEU A 116 -2.57 -2.55 -1.72
N ASP A 117 -3.59 -2.00 -1.08
CA ASP A 117 -4.90 -1.75 -1.69
C ASP A 117 -4.81 -0.71 -2.82
N ILE A 118 -4.06 0.37 -2.60
CA ILE A 118 -3.78 1.36 -3.64
C ILE A 118 -3.08 0.69 -4.83
N PHE A 119 -2.07 -0.15 -4.57
CA PHE A 119 -1.39 -0.88 -5.64
C PHE A 119 -2.27 -1.85 -6.38
N ALA A 120 -3.18 -2.54 -5.69
CA ALA A 120 -4.11 -3.46 -6.33
C ALA A 120 -5.01 -2.73 -7.33
N GLY A 121 -5.45 -1.51 -7.00
CA GLY A 121 -6.21 -0.64 -7.90
C GLY A 121 -5.39 -0.07 -9.06
N ARG A 122 -4.06 0.07 -8.90
CA ARG A 122 -3.17 0.68 -9.90
C ARG A 122 -2.43 -0.31 -10.79
N ALA A 123 -2.30 -1.57 -10.38
CA ALA A 123 -1.59 -2.60 -11.13
C ALA A 123 -2.30 -2.91 -12.47
N GLN A 124 -1.71 -2.47 -13.58
CA GLN A 124 -2.26 -2.71 -14.92
C GLN A 124 -1.62 -3.94 -15.56
N THR A 125 -0.30 -4.07 -15.46
CA THR A 125 0.44 -5.17 -16.07
C THR A 125 0.22 -6.49 -15.35
N ALA A 126 0.34 -7.61 -16.08
CA ALA A 126 0.27 -8.94 -15.48
C ALA A 126 1.35 -9.15 -14.41
N GLN A 127 2.52 -8.52 -14.59
CA GLN A 127 3.61 -8.54 -13.63
C GLN A 127 3.25 -7.80 -12.34
N ALA A 128 2.84 -6.53 -12.44
CA ALA A 128 2.44 -5.74 -11.28
C ALA A 128 1.29 -6.41 -10.52
N LYS A 129 0.29 -6.94 -11.22
CA LYS A 129 -0.82 -7.69 -10.59
C LYS A 129 -0.31 -8.91 -9.81
N THR A 130 0.61 -9.68 -10.39
CA THR A 130 1.19 -10.87 -9.73
C THR A 130 2.03 -10.47 -8.51
N GLN A 131 2.78 -9.38 -8.58
CA GLN A 131 3.59 -8.87 -7.46
C GLN A 131 2.72 -8.39 -6.31
N VAL A 132 1.72 -7.55 -6.60
CA VAL A 132 0.80 -7.03 -5.59
C VAL A 132 0.02 -8.16 -4.93
N GLU A 133 -0.49 -9.12 -5.71
CA GLU A 133 -1.19 -10.28 -5.18
C GLU A 133 -0.28 -11.13 -4.28
N LEU A 134 0.98 -11.34 -4.66
CA LEU A 134 1.96 -12.03 -3.84
C LEU A 134 2.16 -11.32 -2.48
N ALA A 135 2.33 -9.99 -2.50
CA ALA A 135 2.53 -9.22 -1.27
C ALA A 135 1.27 -9.18 -0.39
N GLN A 136 0.08 -9.09 -0.97
CA GLN A 136 -1.18 -9.22 -0.23
C GLN A 136 -1.29 -10.58 0.46
N LEU A 137 -0.97 -11.68 -0.23
CA LEU A 137 -1.00 -13.01 0.37
C LEU A 137 0.05 -13.17 1.47
N GLN A 138 1.26 -12.63 1.28
CA GLN A 138 2.30 -12.64 2.31
C GLN A 138 1.92 -11.83 3.55
N TYR A 139 1.25 -10.70 3.38
CA TYR A 139 0.72 -9.87 4.46
C TYR A 139 -0.44 -10.54 5.21
N LEU A 140 -1.35 -11.19 4.47
CA LEU A 140 -2.53 -11.87 5.04
C LEU A 140 -2.18 -13.18 5.75
N LEU A 141 -1.20 -13.95 5.25
CA LEU A 141 -0.83 -15.27 5.77
C LEU A 141 -0.64 -15.32 7.31
N PRO A 142 0.16 -14.43 7.95
CA PRO A 142 0.31 -14.42 9.41
C PRO A 142 -0.96 -13.95 10.15
N ARG A 143 -1.89 -13.28 9.45
CA ARG A 143 -3.10 -12.66 10.03
C ARG A 143 -4.33 -13.58 9.97
N LEU A 144 -4.38 -14.51 9.02
CA LEU A 144 -5.51 -15.43 8.79
C LEU A 144 -5.71 -16.47 9.90
N THR A 145 -4.62 -16.91 10.54
CA THR A 145 -4.61 -18.04 11.50
C THR A 145 -5.58 -17.91 12.68
N ARG A 146 -6.11 -16.72 13.01
CA ARG A 146 -7.06 -16.56 14.12
C ARG A 146 -8.37 -15.84 13.79
N LEU A 147 -8.61 -15.48 12.53
CA LEU A 147 -9.94 -15.02 12.08
C LEU A 147 -10.95 -16.18 12.10
N TRP A 148 -10.47 -17.43 12.07
CA TRP A 148 -11.32 -18.62 11.89
C TRP A 148 -11.66 -19.39 13.16
N THR A 149 -11.10 -18.98 14.30
CA THR A 149 -11.52 -19.51 15.61
C THR A 149 -13.00 -19.22 15.89
N HIS A 150 -13.59 -18.22 15.22
CA HIS A 150 -15.03 -17.93 15.23
C HIS A 150 -15.86 -18.87 14.35
N LEU A 151 -15.30 -19.37 13.23
CA LEU A 151 -15.97 -20.32 12.32
C LEU A 151 -15.99 -21.75 12.89
N GLU A 152 -14.93 -22.17 13.58
CA GLU A 152 -14.88 -23.48 14.26
C GLU A 152 -15.92 -23.62 15.37
N ARG A 153 -16.23 -22.53 16.09
CA ARG A 153 -17.23 -22.56 17.17
C ARG A 153 -18.68 -22.63 16.70
N GLN A 154 -18.98 -22.20 15.48
CA GLN A 154 -20.34 -22.24 14.92
C GLN A 154 -20.69 -23.61 14.30
N LYS A 155 -19.68 -24.42 13.94
CA LYS A 155 -19.85 -25.82 13.49
C LYS A 155 -19.65 -26.82 14.63
N GLY A 156 -20.21 -26.53 15.80
CA GLY A 156 -20.35 -27.50 16.88
C GLY A 156 -21.34 -28.60 16.52
N GLY A 157 -20.87 -29.64 15.82
CA GLY A 157 -21.65 -30.83 15.50
C GLY A 157 -20.80 -32.08 15.67
N ILE A 158 -21.10 -32.84 16.71
CA ILE A 158 -20.56 -34.17 17.04
C ILE A 158 -20.47 -35.04 15.79
N GLY A 159 -19.25 -35.39 15.32
CA GLY A 159 -19.13 -36.47 14.31
C GLY A 159 -17.96 -36.48 13.33
N MET A 160 -17.09 -35.47 13.24
CA MET A 160 -15.94 -35.55 12.32
C MET A 160 -14.66 -36.05 13.02
N ARG A 161 -14.66 -37.33 13.40
CA ARG A 161 -13.42 -38.10 13.61
C ARG A 161 -13.02 -38.76 12.28
N GLY A 162 -12.49 -37.93 11.37
CA GLY A 162 -11.76 -38.34 10.17
C GLY A 162 -10.34 -37.76 10.22
N PRO A 163 -9.38 -38.28 9.44
CA PRO A 163 -7.97 -38.01 9.65
C PRO A 163 -7.58 -36.55 9.32
N GLY A 164 -7.37 -35.75 10.37
CA GLY A 164 -6.04 -35.20 10.65
C GLY A 164 -5.72 -33.74 10.28
N GLU A 165 -6.41 -33.10 9.35
CA GLU A 165 -6.08 -31.70 8.96
C GLU A 165 -7.22 -30.75 9.36
N THR A 166 -6.89 -29.72 10.14
CA THR A 166 -7.87 -28.66 10.48
C THR A 166 -8.15 -27.81 9.23
N GLN A 167 -9.37 -27.26 9.09
CA GLN A 167 -9.70 -26.36 7.97
C GLN A 167 -8.71 -25.19 7.88
N ILE A 168 -8.24 -24.70 9.03
CA ILE A 168 -7.22 -23.66 9.14
C ILE A 168 -5.89 -24.08 8.50
N GLU A 169 -5.45 -25.32 8.72
CA GLU A 169 -4.21 -25.84 8.12
C GLU A 169 -4.36 -26.03 6.61
N SER A 170 -5.50 -26.57 6.16
CA SER A 170 -5.77 -26.80 4.75
C SER A 170 -5.73 -25.51 3.94
N ASP A 171 -6.39 -24.46 4.41
CA ASP A 171 -6.41 -23.22 3.64
C ASP A 171 -5.10 -22.42 3.80
N ARG A 172 -4.42 -22.52 4.96
CA ARG A 172 -3.06 -21.99 5.09
C ARG A 172 -2.13 -22.65 4.07
N ARG A 173 -2.28 -23.95 3.86
CA ARG A 173 -1.56 -24.70 2.83
C ARG A 173 -1.93 -24.22 1.43
N MET A 174 -3.21 -24.02 1.12
CA MET A 174 -3.63 -23.46 -0.18
C MET A 174 -3.00 -22.09 -0.46
N ILE A 175 -2.93 -21.21 0.55
CA ILE A 175 -2.29 -19.90 0.42
C ILE A 175 -0.78 -20.04 0.19
N LEU A 176 -0.12 -20.93 0.92
CA LEU A 176 1.31 -21.20 0.72
C LEU A 176 1.60 -21.78 -0.67
N GLU A 177 0.76 -22.68 -1.18
CA GLU A 177 0.84 -23.22 -2.53
C GLU A 177 0.65 -22.10 -3.57
N LYS A 178 -0.31 -21.20 -3.35
CA LYS A 178 -0.54 -20.04 -4.22
C LYS A 178 0.65 -19.06 -4.21
N ILE A 179 1.23 -18.79 -3.03
CA ILE A 179 2.45 -17.98 -2.90
C ILE A 179 3.60 -18.62 -3.69
N SER A 180 3.78 -19.93 -3.59
CA SER A 180 4.82 -20.66 -4.32
C SER A 180 4.63 -20.53 -5.84
N LEU A 181 3.39 -20.71 -6.31
CA LEU A 181 3.04 -20.56 -7.72
C LEU A 181 3.30 -19.14 -8.25
N LEU A 182 2.89 -18.11 -7.51
CA LEU A 182 3.11 -16.71 -7.90
C LEU A 182 4.61 -16.38 -7.94
N LYS A 183 5.40 -16.89 -7.00
CA LYS A 183 6.87 -16.74 -7.01
C LYS A 183 7.51 -17.37 -8.23
N GLU A 184 7.11 -18.58 -8.62
CA GLU A 184 7.61 -19.22 -9.84
C GLU A 184 7.18 -18.44 -11.10
N ARG A 185 5.95 -17.94 -11.14
CA ARG A 185 5.47 -17.09 -12.24
C ARG A 185 6.29 -15.80 -12.37
N LEU A 186 6.62 -15.14 -11.26
CA LEU A 186 7.47 -13.95 -11.28
C LEU A 186 8.87 -14.25 -11.81
N LYS A 187 9.49 -15.38 -11.43
CA LYS A 187 10.79 -15.79 -11.98
C LYS A 187 10.77 -15.95 -13.50
N LEU A 188 9.68 -16.47 -14.07
CA LEU A 188 9.52 -16.61 -15.51
C LEU A 188 9.39 -15.24 -16.20
N ILE A 189 8.59 -14.34 -15.61
CA ILE A 189 8.43 -12.96 -16.10
C ILE A 189 9.75 -12.20 -16.04
N ASP A 190 10.52 -12.32 -14.96
CA ASP A 190 11.81 -11.67 -14.79
C ASP A 190 12.82 -12.13 -15.87
N LYS A 191 12.88 -13.42 -16.18
CA LYS A 191 13.71 -13.96 -17.28
C LYS A 191 13.31 -13.38 -18.65
N GLN A 192 12.02 -13.21 -18.89
CA GLN A 192 11.52 -12.62 -20.13
C GLN A 192 11.91 -11.14 -20.23
N ASN A 193 11.80 -10.40 -19.13
CA ASN A 193 12.18 -8.99 -19.04
C ASN A 193 13.69 -8.78 -19.21
N GLU A 194 14.54 -9.62 -18.60
CA GLU A 194 15.98 -9.61 -18.85
C GLU A 194 16.32 -9.76 -20.34
N THR A 195 15.60 -10.63 -21.05
CA THR A 195 15.81 -10.86 -22.49
C THR A 195 15.41 -9.64 -23.32
N GLN A 196 14.28 -8.99 -22.98
CA GLN A 196 13.91 -7.72 -23.61
C GLN A 196 14.90 -6.59 -23.30
N ARG A 197 15.40 -6.54 -22.06
CA ARG A 197 16.39 -5.54 -21.61
C ARG A 197 17.73 -5.70 -22.35
N LYS A 198 18.19 -6.93 -22.61
CA LYS A 198 19.40 -7.21 -23.40
C LYS A 198 19.26 -6.79 -24.88
N ASN A 199 18.05 -6.79 -25.42
CA ASN A 199 17.77 -6.35 -26.79
C ASN A 199 17.60 -4.82 -26.95
N ARG A 200 17.60 -4.06 -25.84
CA ARG A 200 17.64 -2.59 -25.88
C ARG A 200 19.10 -2.16 -25.96
N GLY A 201 19.56 -1.84 -27.17
CA GLY A 201 20.95 -1.48 -27.51
C GLY A 201 21.51 -0.25 -26.76
N GLN A 202 22.72 0.16 -27.17
CA GLN A 202 23.65 1.18 -26.59
C GLN A 202 23.11 2.62 -26.38
N LEU A 203 21.82 2.81 -26.11
CA LEU A 203 21.26 4.11 -25.78
C LEU A 203 21.45 4.40 -24.29
N ILE A 204 21.78 5.66 -23.98
CA ILE A 204 21.90 6.16 -22.61
C ILE A 204 20.56 6.00 -21.89
N ARG A 205 20.59 5.46 -20.68
CA ARG A 205 19.43 5.22 -19.82
C ARG A 205 19.40 6.23 -18.69
N VAL A 206 18.29 6.92 -18.57
CA VAL A 206 18.06 7.96 -17.56
C VAL A 206 16.82 7.58 -16.75
N ALA A 207 16.94 7.50 -15.43
CA ALA A 207 15.82 7.22 -14.55
C ALA A 207 15.49 8.43 -13.66
N LEU A 208 14.20 8.79 -13.60
CA LEU A 208 13.69 9.80 -12.66
C LEU A 208 13.44 9.13 -11.30
N VAL A 209 14.07 9.61 -10.24
CA VAL A 209 13.88 9.12 -8.87
C VAL A 209 13.46 10.25 -7.93
N GLY A 210 12.79 9.92 -6.82
CA GLY A 210 12.32 10.91 -5.85
C GLY A 210 11.05 10.46 -5.14
N TYR A 211 10.64 11.20 -4.11
CA TYR A 211 9.41 10.91 -3.36
C TYR A 211 8.18 10.89 -4.27
N THR A 212 7.14 10.19 -3.84
CA THR A 212 5.84 10.26 -4.50
C THR A 212 5.33 11.71 -4.53
N ASN A 213 4.59 12.06 -5.59
CA ASN A 213 4.02 13.40 -5.81
C ASN A 213 5.00 14.58 -6.04
N VAL A 214 6.32 14.36 -6.13
CA VAL A 214 7.31 15.43 -6.45
C VAL A 214 7.29 15.90 -7.92
N GLY A 215 6.34 15.43 -8.73
CA GLY A 215 6.23 15.82 -10.15
C GLY A 215 7.07 15.03 -11.16
N LYS A 216 7.58 13.84 -10.81
CA LYS A 216 8.34 12.97 -11.74
C LYS A 216 7.60 12.70 -13.05
N SER A 217 6.36 12.24 -12.99
CA SER A 217 5.55 11.94 -14.18
C SER A 217 5.24 13.21 -14.99
N THR A 218 5.10 14.36 -14.34
CA THR A 218 4.95 15.67 -15.00
C THR A 218 6.21 16.05 -15.80
N ILE A 219 7.40 15.86 -15.22
CA ILE A 219 8.68 16.07 -15.92
C ILE A 219 8.81 15.10 -17.10
N MET A 220 8.45 13.84 -16.90
CA MET A 220 8.46 12.85 -17.97
C MET A 220 7.57 13.27 -19.14
N ASN A 221 6.36 13.77 -18.87
CA ASN A 221 5.44 14.28 -19.89
C ASN A 221 6.00 15.44 -20.68
N MET A 222 6.56 16.42 -19.97
CA MET A 222 7.16 17.60 -20.60
C MET A 222 8.31 17.21 -21.52
N LEU A 223 9.18 16.30 -21.09
CA LEU A 223 10.34 15.86 -21.87
C LEU A 223 9.98 14.92 -23.02
N SER A 224 8.99 14.05 -22.83
CA SER A 224 8.58 13.06 -23.83
C SER A 224 7.50 13.55 -24.81
N LYS A 225 6.95 14.75 -24.60
CA LYS A 225 5.78 15.29 -25.33
C LYS A 225 4.62 14.27 -25.40
N SER A 226 4.40 13.53 -24.32
CA SER A 226 3.39 12.48 -24.24
C SER A 226 2.45 12.69 -23.07
N GLU A 227 1.27 12.08 -23.15
CA GLU A 227 0.26 12.06 -22.09
C GLU A 227 0.47 10.84 -21.17
N VAL A 228 1.51 10.84 -20.34
CA VAL A 228 1.57 9.94 -19.18
C VAL A 228 0.58 10.46 -18.14
N PHE A 229 -0.13 9.54 -17.50
CA PHE A 229 -1.15 9.85 -16.52
C PHE A 229 -0.51 10.49 -15.27
N ALA A 230 -0.59 11.81 -15.15
CA ALA A 230 -0.11 12.57 -14.00
C ALA A 230 -1.32 13.09 -13.21
N GLU A 231 -1.67 12.40 -12.13
CA GLU A 231 -2.68 12.86 -11.16
C GLU A 231 -1.99 13.23 -9.84
N ASN A 232 -2.57 14.17 -9.10
CA ASN A 232 -2.18 14.50 -7.73
C ASN A 232 -2.65 13.39 -6.77
N LYS A 233 -2.08 12.19 -6.92
CA LYS A 233 -2.38 10.98 -6.16
C LYS A 233 -1.10 10.18 -5.93
N LEU A 234 -1.01 9.49 -4.78
CA LEU A 234 0.14 8.65 -4.49
C LEU A 234 0.16 7.46 -5.45
N PHE A 235 1.37 7.04 -5.84
CA PHE A 235 1.55 5.90 -6.73
C PHE A 235 0.81 6.00 -8.07
N ALA A 236 0.72 7.22 -8.63
CA ALA A 236 0.21 7.45 -9.99
C ALA A 236 0.89 6.54 -11.03
N THR A 237 2.18 6.21 -10.81
CA THR A 237 2.95 5.27 -11.62
C THR A 237 3.47 4.11 -10.78
N LEU A 238 2.89 2.91 -10.98
CA LEU A 238 3.38 1.64 -10.42
C LEU A 238 4.26 0.89 -11.42
N ASP A 239 3.86 0.89 -12.70
CA ASP A 239 4.62 0.29 -13.79
C ASP A 239 5.66 1.29 -14.32
N THR A 240 6.92 0.84 -14.52
CA THR A 240 7.95 1.69 -15.12
C THR A 240 7.61 1.98 -16.57
N THR A 241 7.44 3.26 -16.90
CA THR A 241 7.22 3.68 -18.29
C THR A 241 8.57 4.08 -18.86
N VAL A 242 9.00 3.39 -19.92
CA VAL A 242 10.24 3.73 -20.65
C VAL A 242 9.88 4.40 -21.96
N ARG A 243 10.45 5.59 -22.20
CA ARG A 243 10.23 6.35 -23.43
C ARG A 243 11.56 6.75 -24.05
N LYS A 244 11.60 6.75 -25.37
CA LYS A 244 12.72 7.33 -26.11
C LYS A 244 12.49 8.83 -26.21
N VAL A 245 13.41 9.61 -25.65
CA VAL A 245 13.42 11.07 -25.73
C VAL A 245 14.62 11.48 -26.58
N VAL A 246 14.45 12.55 -27.36
CA VAL A 246 15.54 13.16 -28.14
C VAL A 246 15.60 14.62 -27.75
N ILE A 247 16.73 15.01 -27.13
CA ILE A 247 17.04 16.41 -26.86
C ILE A 247 18.15 16.81 -27.81
N GLU A 248 17.92 17.86 -28.60
CA GLU A 248 18.78 18.29 -29.70
C GLU A 248 19.03 17.13 -30.69
N ASN A 249 20.17 16.42 -30.57
CA ASN A 249 20.53 15.25 -31.37
C ASN A 249 20.91 14.01 -30.55
N LEU A 250 20.71 14.02 -29.23
CA LEU A 250 21.05 12.90 -28.36
C LEU A 250 19.81 12.08 -28.01
N PRO A 251 19.65 10.86 -28.57
CA PRO A 251 18.58 9.96 -28.15
C PRO A 251 18.95 9.26 -26.84
N PHE A 252 18.03 9.27 -25.88
CA PHE A 252 18.16 8.52 -24.64
C PHE A 252 16.82 7.90 -24.24
N LEU A 253 16.89 6.90 -23.36
CA LEU A 253 15.72 6.27 -22.75
C LEU A 253 15.46 6.95 -21.41
N LEU A 254 14.28 7.54 -21.26
CA LEU A 254 13.81 8.10 -20.01
C LEU A 254 12.82 7.13 -19.37
N SER A 255 13.11 6.72 -18.15
CA SER A 255 12.29 5.81 -17.35
C SER A 255 11.69 6.57 -16.16
N ASP A 256 10.36 6.56 -16.03
CA ASP A 256 9.68 7.02 -14.80
C ASP A 256 9.57 5.85 -13.83
N THR A 257 9.96 6.11 -12.57
CA THR A 257 10.01 5.10 -11.52
C THR A 257 8.92 5.34 -10.49
N VAL A 258 8.62 4.30 -9.72
CA VAL A 258 7.75 4.46 -8.56
C VAL A 258 8.38 5.46 -7.60
N GLY A 259 7.55 6.35 -7.05
CA GLY A 259 8.01 7.29 -6.03
C GLY A 259 8.30 6.61 -4.71
N PHE A 260 9.30 7.12 -3.99
CA PHE A 260 9.55 6.69 -2.62
C PHE A 260 8.42 7.15 -1.69
N ILE A 261 8.14 6.34 -0.69
CA ILE A 261 7.22 6.65 0.40
C ILE A 261 7.92 6.31 1.71
N ARG A 262 7.58 7.02 2.79
CA ARG A 262 8.15 6.71 4.11
C ARG A 262 7.53 5.42 4.67
N LYS A 263 8.29 4.76 5.55
CA LYS A 263 7.90 3.51 6.23
C LYS A 263 7.44 2.40 5.26
N LEU A 264 8.15 2.22 4.15
CA LEU A 264 7.88 1.12 3.21
C LEU A 264 8.03 -0.24 3.92
N PRO A 265 6.98 -1.08 3.93
CA PRO A 265 7.08 -2.40 4.52
C PRO A 265 8.06 -3.30 3.75
N HIS A 266 8.84 -4.13 4.46
CA HIS A 266 9.86 -4.98 3.84
C HIS A 266 9.29 -5.95 2.79
N HIS A 267 8.09 -6.47 2.99
CA HIS A 267 7.43 -7.37 2.03
C HIS A 267 7.02 -6.65 0.74
N LEU A 268 6.75 -5.35 0.81
CA LEU A 268 6.43 -4.50 -0.33
C LEU A 268 7.66 -4.13 -1.17
N VAL A 269 8.86 -4.15 -0.58
CA VAL A 269 10.12 -3.91 -1.32
C VAL A 269 10.31 -4.92 -2.45
N GLU A 270 9.88 -6.18 -2.26
CA GLU A 270 9.93 -7.20 -3.31
C GLU A 270 9.06 -6.84 -4.52
N CYS A 271 7.94 -6.14 -4.33
CA CYS A 271 7.08 -5.66 -5.43
C CYS A 271 7.78 -4.60 -6.28
N PHE A 272 8.63 -3.76 -5.67
CA PHE A 272 9.39 -2.74 -6.40
C PHE A 272 10.71 -3.27 -6.95
N LYS A 273 11.07 -4.52 -6.72
CA LYS A 273 12.38 -5.04 -7.14
C LYS A 273 12.63 -4.85 -8.64
N SER A 274 11.62 -5.11 -9.46
CA SER A 274 11.69 -4.91 -10.91
C SER A 274 11.81 -3.43 -11.32
N THR A 275 11.24 -2.52 -10.53
CA THR A 275 11.32 -1.08 -10.80
C THR A 275 12.64 -0.50 -10.29
N LEU A 276 13.17 -1.03 -9.18
CA LEU A 276 14.50 -0.73 -8.67
C LEU A 276 15.62 -1.29 -9.57
N ASP A 277 15.39 -2.42 -10.24
CA ASP A 277 16.34 -2.95 -11.22
C ASP A 277 16.54 -1.97 -12.39
N GLU A 278 15.49 -1.25 -12.81
CA GLU A 278 15.58 -0.20 -13.85
C GLU A 278 16.42 1.00 -13.38
N VAL A 279 16.27 1.38 -12.10
CA VAL A 279 17.11 2.42 -11.46
C VAL A 279 18.57 1.96 -11.40
N ARG A 280 18.81 0.69 -11.05
CA ARG A 280 20.17 0.13 -10.96
C ARG A 280 20.87 0.04 -12.32
N GLU A 281 20.12 -0.21 -13.38
CA GLU A 281 20.63 -0.29 -14.75
C GLU A 281 20.70 1.08 -15.46
N ALA A 282 20.26 2.16 -14.82
CA ALA A 282 20.33 3.50 -15.39
C ALA A 282 21.77 4.01 -15.38
N ASP A 283 22.17 4.65 -16.49
CA ASP A 283 23.46 5.33 -16.58
C ASP A 283 23.44 6.66 -15.80
N ILE A 284 22.27 7.30 -15.75
CA ILE A 284 22.04 8.58 -15.08
C ILE A 284 20.79 8.51 -14.22
N LEU A 285 20.91 8.98 -12.98
CA LEU A 285 19.78 9.19 -12.07
C LEU A 285 19.48 10.68 -11.97
N ILE A 286 18.24 11.06 -12.27
CA ILE A 286 17.73 12.42 -12.05
C ILE A 286 16.90 12.37 -10.79
N HIS A 287 17.41 12.96 -9.71
CA HIS A 287 16.67 13.09 -8.46
C HIS A 287 15.79 14.34 -8.49
N VAL A 288 14.47 14.12 -8.47
CA VAL A 288 13.46 15.19 -8.43
C VAL A 288 13.06 15.42 -6.99
N VAL A 289 13.18 16.67 -6.54
CA VAL A 289 12.89 17.09 -5.17
C VAL A 289 11.85 18.21 -5.20
N ASP A 290 10.90 18.14 -4.28
CA ASP A 290 9.89 19.19 -4.09
C ASP A 290 10.45 20.29 -3.16
N VAL A 291 10.74 21.45 -3.73
CA VAL A 291 11.25 22.64 -3.01
C VAL A 291 10.23 23.28 -2.09
N SER A 292 8.95 22.94 -2.22
CA SER A 292 7.91 23.43 -1.32
C SER A 292 7.85 22.67 0.00
N HIS A 293 8.45 21.48 0.05
CA HIS A 293 8.50 20.67 1.26
C HIS A 293 9.57 21.20 2.22
N PRO A 294 9.28 21.44 3.52
CA PRO A 294 10.25 22.01 4.46
C PRO A 294 11.50 21.13 4.72
N ASN A 295 11.42 19.86 4.34
CA ASN A 295 12.48 18.84 4.49
C ASN A 295 13.06 18.43 3.12
N PHE A 296 13.31 19.40 2.23
CA PHE A 296 13.80 19.14 0.87
C PHE A 296 15.34 18.94 0.77
N GLU A 297 16.12 19.45 1.73
CA GLU A 297 17.58 19.24 1.83
C GLU A 297 17.93 17.84 2.35
#